data_AF-A0A0D3JIB8-F1
#
_entry.id   AF-A0A0D3JIB8-F1
#
_cell.length_a   1.000
_cell.length_b   1.000
_cell.length_c   1.000
_cell.angle_alpha   90.00
_cell.angle_beta   90.00
_cell.angle_gamma   90.00
#
_symmetry.space_group_name_H-M   'P 1'
#
loop_
_entity.id
_entity.type
_entity.pdbx_description
1 polymer ?
#
loop_
_entity_poly.entity_id
_entity_poly.type
_entity_poly.pdbx_seq_one_letter_code
_entity_poly.pdbx_strand_id
1 'polypeptide(L)' 'MAKGKVDALRKLLEEERVAYDIGAYRDAPAGLRIWCGATDDLRVLTLWLKWAYQQVQAAQ' A
#
# COMPACT_ATOMS: atom_id res chain seq x y z
N MET A 1 -6.63 -10.26 -1.82
CA MET A 1 -6.56 -9.53 -3.10
C MET A 1 -5.65 -10.28 -4.05
N ALA A 2 -5.89 -10.25 -5.36
CA ALA A 2 -4.93 -10.78 -6.33
C ALA A 2 -3.62 -9.98 -6.27
N LYS A 3 -2.48 -10.64 -6.54
CA LYS A 3 -1.13 -10.03 -6.49
C LYS A 3 -1.04 -8.71 -7.28
N GLY A 4 -1.64 -8.66 -8.47
CA GLY A 4 -1.68 -7.45 -9.30
C GLY A 4 -2.38 -6.24 -8.66
N LYS A 5 -3.41 -6.46 -7.83
CA LYS A 5 -4.06 -5.36 -7.09
C LYS A 5 -3.15 -4.78 -6.00
N VAL A 6 -2.34 -5.64 -5.36
CA VAL A 6 -1.39 -5.21 -4.33
C VAL A 6 -0.26 -4.39 -4.97
N ASP A 7 0.22 -4.80 -6.15
CA ASP A 7 1.23 -4.04 -6.88
C ASP A 7 0.71 -2.69 -7.36
N ALA A 8 -0.54 -2.62 -7.86
CA ALA A 8 -1.18 -1.36 -8.23
C ALA A 8 -1.33 -0.41 -7.02
N LEU A 9 -1.74 -0.94 -5.87
CA LEU A 9 -1.86 -0.17 -4.64
C LEU A 9 -0.50 0.38 -4.17
N ARG A 10 0.56 -0.44 -4.22
CA ARG A 10 1.91 -0.01 -3.86
C ARG A 10 2.41 1.11 -4.78
N LYS A 11 2.20 0.97 -6.09
CA LYS A 11 2.58 1.98 -7.09
C LYS A 11 1.86 3.31 -6.86
N LEU A 12 0.56 3.27 -6.57
CA LEU A 12 -0.22 4.48 -6.32
C LEU A 12 0.27 5.23 -5.06
N LEU A 13 0.58 4.52 -3.98
CA LEU A 13 1.12 5.15 -2.76
C LEU A 13 2.54 5.70 -2.94
N GLU A 14 3.33 5.08 -3.80
CA GLU A 14 4.67 5.54 -4.16
C GLU A 14 4.61 6.82 -5.01
N GLU A 15 3.69 6.90 -5.98
CA GLU A 15 3.43 8.07 -6.82
C GLU A 15 2.99 9.29 -5.99
N GLU A 16 2.14 9.06 -4.98
CA GLU A 16 1.72 10.09 -4.01
C GLU A 16 2.75 10.38 -2.91
N ARG A 17 3.91 9.71 -2.96
CA ARG A 17 5.02 9.89 -2.01
C ARG A 17 4.64 9.60 -0.55
N VAL A 18 3.66 8.73 -0.34
CA VAL A 18 3.11 8.38 0.98
C VAL A 18 3.86 7.21 1.61
N ALA A 19 4.18 6.19 0.82
CA ALA A 19 4.82 4.98 1.31
C ALA A 19 5.72 4.36 0.24
N TYR A 20 6.88 3.89 0.68
CA TYR A 20 7.93 3.33 -0.17
C TYR A 20 8.32 1.95 0.35
N ASP A 21 8.71 1.05 -0.56
CA ASP A 21 9.18 -0.32 -0.22
C ASP A 21 8.27 -1.10 0.74
N ILE A 22 6.95 -0.97 0.54
CA ILE A 22 5.93 -1.64 1.36
C ILE A 22 5.49 -3.00 0.81
N GLY A 23 6.30 -3.62 -0.08
CA GLY A 23 6.01 -4.94 -0.62
C GLY A 23 6.10 -6.04 0.44
N ALA A 24 5.21 -7.03 0.38
CA ALA A 24 5.37 -8.25 1.15
C ALA A 24 6.62 -9.04 0.71
N TYR A 25 7.11 -9.91 1.59
CA TYR A 25 8.19 -10.84 1.26
C TYR A 25 7.80 -11.76 0.10
N ARG A 26 8.79 -12.19 -0.68
CA ARG A 26 8.59 -13.02 -1.89
C ARG A 26 7.74 -14.27 -1.62
N ASP A 27 8.00 -14.92 -0.49
CA ASP A 27 7.39 -16.20 -0.14
C ASP A 27 6.14 -16.03 0.76
N ALA A 28 5.71 -14.78 0.99
CA ALA A 28 4.50 -14.46 1.74
C ALA A 28 3.27 -14.32 0.83
N PRO A 29 2.04 -14.49 1.38
CA PRO A 29 0.82 -14.16 0.66
C PRO A 29 0.79 -12.70 0.17
N ALA A 30 -0.02 -12.42 -0.84
CA ALA A 30 -0.18 -11.08 -1.38
C ALA A 30 -0.65 -10.10 -0.29
N GLY A 31 0.19 -9.10 0.00
CA GLY A 31 -0.06 -8.12 1.07
C GLY A 31 0.98 -7.01 1.09
N LEU A 32 0.91 -6.19 2.14
CA LEU A 32 1.83 -5.07 2.36
C LEU A 32 2.66 -5.32 3.62
N ARG A 33 3.88 -4.80 3.63
CA ARG A 33 4.75 -4.72 4.80
C ARG A 33 4.89 -3.26 5.19
N ILE A 34 4.52 -2.92 6.42
CA ILE A 34 4.60 -1.54 6.93
C ILE A 34 5.71 -1.46 7.98
N TRP A 35 6.72 -0.62 7.73
CA TRP A 35 7.78 -0.31 8.69
C TRP A 35 7.51 1.05 9.34
N CYS A 36 7.25 1.07 10.64
CA CYS A 36 6.82 2.29 11.34
C CYS A 36 7.97 3.13 11.92
N GLY A 37 9.23 2.73 11.74
CA GLY A 37 10.36 3.35 12.46
C GLY A 37 10.61 4.83 12.13
N ALA A 38 10.33 5.27 10.91
CA ALA A 38 10.42 6.67 10.47
C ALA A 38 9.05 7.25 10.08
N THR A 39 7.96 6.57 10.48
CA THR A 39 6.61 7.01 10.14
C THR A 39 6.10 7.96 11.20
N ASP A 40 5.86 9.21 10.79
CA ASP A 40 5.42 10.26 11.72
C ASP A 40 3.97 10.05 12.20
N ASP A 41 3.07 9.58 11.32
CA ASP A 41 1.66 9.37 11.67
C ASP A 41 1.03 8.15 10.96
N LEU A 42 0.79 7.08 11.74
CA LEU A 42 0.12 5.87 11.26
C LEU A 42 -1.36 6.08 10.95
N ARG A 43 -2.05 6.99 11.62
CA ARG A 43 -3.45 7.29 11.32
C ARG A 43 -3.56 7.87 9.92
N VAL A 44 -2.70 8.81 9.57
CA VAL A 44 -2.64 9.37 8.21
C VAL A 44 -2.35 8.26 7.20
N LEU A 45 -1.39 7.38 7.47
CA LEU A 45 -1.11 6.23 6.60
C LEU A 45 -2.34 5.33 6.40
N THR A 46 -3.11 5.04 7.45
CA THR A 46 -4.33 4.22 7.30
C THR A 46 -5.41 4.88 6.43
N LEU A 47 -5.49 6.22 6.45
CA LEU A 47 -6.41 6.96 5.57
C LEU A 47 -5.98 6.87 4.11
N TRP A 48 -4.68 6.99 3.84
CA TRP A 48 -4.12 6.80 2.50
C TRP A 48 -4.30 5.36 1.99
N LEU A 49 -4.06 4.36 2.84
CA LEU A 49 -4.29 2.96 2.48
C LEU A 49 -5.76 2.71 2.11
N LYS A 50 -6.70 3.30 2.86
CA LYS A 50 -8.13 3.22 2.56
C LYS A 50 -8.46 3.86 1.21
N TRP A 51 -7.98 5.08 0.96
CA TRP A 51 -8.19 5.76 -0.31
C TRP A 51 -7.61 4.97 -1.49
N ALA A 52 -6.34 4.55 -1.40
CA ALA A 52 -5.67 3.81 -2.46
C ALA A 52 -6.37 2.47 -2.75
N TYR A 53 -6.84 1.79 -1.70
CA TYR A 53 -7.67 0.59 -1.86
C TYR A 53 -8.96 0.87 -2.65
N GLN A 54 -9.67 1.97 -2.34
CA GLN A 54 -10.87 2.37 -3.05
C GLN A 54 -10.59 2.68 -4.53
N GLN A 55 -9.51 3.41 -4.83
CA GLN A 55 -9.10 3.71 -6.20
C GLN A 55 -8.83 2.44 -7.01
N VAL A 56 -8.09 1.49 -6.44
CA VAL A 56 -7.77 0.21 -7.10
C VAL A 56 -9.00 -0.69 -7.26
N GLN A 57 -10.00 -0.62 -6.38
CA GLN A 57 -11.28 -1.32 -6.59
C GLN A 57 -12.13 -0.65 -7.68
N ALA A 58 -12.14 0.69 -7.75
CA ALA A 58 -12.95 1.44 -8.71
C ALA A 58 -12.41 1.36 -10.15
N ALA A 59 -11.12 1.10 -10.32
CA ALA A 59 -10.49 0.89 -11.63
C ALA A 59 -10.74 -0.52 -12.22
N GLN A 60 -11.67 -1.29 -11.65
CA GLN A 60 -12.13 -2.60 -12.17
C GLN A 60 -13.37 -2.50 -13.03
#